data_AF-A0A2N6J9J3-F1
#
_entry.id   AF-A0A2N6J9J3-F1
#
_cell.length_a   1.000
_cell.length_b   1.000
_cell.length_c   1.000
_cell.angle_alpha   90.00
_cell.angle_beta   90.00
_cell.angle_gamma   90.00
#
_symmetry.space_group_name_H-M   'P 1'
#
loop_
_entity.id
_entity.type
_entity.pdbx_description
1 polymer ?
#
loop_
_entity_poly.entity_id
_entity_poly.type
_entity_poly.pdbx_seq_one_letter_code
_entity_poly.pdbx_strand_id
1 'polypeptide(L)'
;MPRTRKINPSDAPALQTAAPAAAINDDNEMGSDSGHDGASGKTRYAAPALDKGLDILELLSRSEQMLTLNQISRQLGRSVNEIFRMVVTLEQRGYLIADNDHYRLSLKLFELAHHHQPIRSLVSTALPHMRELANRSMQSTHLTVYEAGRVIVVAQVDSPERWAFGLKVGALVSLTDTASGHVLLAFRDQAEQASMLAAHVRMDGEQEIGTAQLMRQIEDTRKRGHSRMESRQIRGVINLSYPVMGANNRMLAALNVPYIERIDKKVNPSLDEVQGIVQEISARLSRLMGDSSFGA
;
A
#
# COMPACT_ATOMS: atom_id res chain seq x y z
N MET A 1 -1.54 -49.13 14.88
CA MET A 1 -1.38 -49.85 16.16
C MET A 1 -0.22 -50.82 16.02
N PRO A 2 0.73 -50.79 16.95
CA PRO A 2 0.82 -51.89 17.89
C PRO A 2 0.79 -51.40 19.35
N ARG A 3 -0.11 -52.00 20.13
CA ARG A 3 -0.07 -52.14 21.60
C ARG A 3 1.00 -53.21 21.92
N THR A 4 1.73 -53.28 23.03
CA THR A 4 1.36 -53.29 24.47
C THR A 4 2.71 -53.42 25.22
N ARG A 5 2.94 -52.91 26.44
CA ARG A 5 2.66 -53.62 27.70
C ARG A 5 2.89 -52.70 28.90
N LYS A 6 1.93 -52.70 29.84
CA LYS A 6 2.04 -52.19 31.21
C LYS A 6 2.76 -53.22 32.08
N ILE A 7 3.58 -52.78 33.04
CA ILE A 7 3.77 -53.45 34.34
C ILE A 7 3.92 -52.34 35.40
N ASN A 8 3.22 -52.54 36.52
CA ASN A 8 3.14 -51.72 37.74
C ASN A 8 3.11 -52.74 38.91
N PRO A 9 3.11 -52.32 40.19
CA PRO A 9 4.18 -51.75 41.01
C PRO A 9 4.52 -52.69 42.21
N SER A 10 5.30 -52.17 43.16
CA SER A 10 5.53 -52.61 44.56
C SER A 10 6.60 -53.68 44.83
N ASP A 11 7.74 -53.21 45.34
CA ASP A 11 8.40 -53.75 46.55
C ASP A 11 9.18 -52.61 47.23
N ALA A 12 8.62 -52.11 48.33
CA ALA A 12 9.34 -51.38 49.39
C ALA A 12 10.04 -52.44 50.30
N PRO A 13 10.95 -52.14 51.26
CA PRO A 13 10.97 -51.01 52.21
C PRO A 13 12.42 -50.52 52.50
N ALA A 14 12.84 -49.74 53.51
CA ALA A 14 12.28 -49.28 54.77
C ALA A 14 13.00 -48.02 55.26
N LEU A 15 12.26 -47.29 56.10
CA LEU A 15 12.58 -46.44 57.25
C LEU A 15 14.06 -46.20 57.64
N GLN A 16 14.38 -45.00 58.16
CA GLN A 16 14.40 -44.75 59.63
C GLN A 16 14.81 -43.30 60.01
N THR A 17 13.94 -42.64 60.80
CA THR A 17 14.18 -41.66 61.92
C THR A 17 14.91 -40.34 61.65
N ALA A 18 14.65 -39.21 62.34
CA ALA A 18 13.69 -38.81 63.37
C ALA A 18 13.76 -37.26 63.52
N ALA A 19 12.67 -36.70 64.05
CA ALA A 19 12.38 -35.30 64.41
C ALA A 19 13.28 -34.74 65.56
N PRO A 20 13.05 -33.55 66.19
CA PRO A 20 11.92 -32.62 66.05
C PRO A 20 12.17 -31.08 66.18
N ALA A 21 11.11 -30.35 65.80
CA ALA A 21 10.47 -29.17 66.43
C ALA A 21 11.27 -28.04 67.13
N ALA A 22 10.98 -26.80 66.71
CA ALA A 22 10.50 -25.75 67.62
C ALA A 22 9.66 -24.72 66.84
N ALA A 23 8.47 -24.43 67.38
CA ALA A 23 7.51 -23.46 66.88
C ALA A 23 7.83 -22.03 67.34
N ILE A 24 7.24 -21.03 66.69
CA ILE A 24 6.36 -19.97 67.26
C ILE A 24 6.27 -18.77 66.28
N ASN A 25 5.04 -18.53 65.80
CA ASN A 25 4.30 -17.27 65.51
C ASN A 25 4.90 -16.20 64.57
N ASP A 26 4.15 -15.39 63.84
CA ASP A 26 2.71 -15.21 63.58
C ASP A 26 2.63 -14.44 62.24
N ASP A 27 1.60 -14.76 61.45
CA ASP A 27 0.81 -13.88 60.59
C ASP A 27 1.51 -12.72 59.85
N ASN A 28 1.71 -12.91 58.53
CA ASN A 28 1.12 -11.97 57.57
C ASN A 28 0.91 -12.61 56.19
N GLU A 29 -0.32 -12.51 55.71
CA GLU A 29 -0.77 -12.90 54.39
C GLU A 29 -0.03 -12.11 53.29
N MET A 30 0.49 -12.82 52.29
CA MET A 30 0.36 -12.48 50.87
C MET A 30 0.97 -13.61 50.04
N GLY A 31 0.11 -14.38 49.37
CA GLY A 31 0.51 -15.44 48.47
C GLY A 31 1.38 -14.91 47.34
N SER A 32 2.66 -15.28 47.38
CA SER A 32 3.53 -15.29 46.21
C SER A 32 3.26 -16.57 45.44
N ASP A 33 2.60 -16.47 44.29
CA ASP A 33 2.83 -17.43 43.22
C ASP A 33 3.33 -16.67 41.99
N SER A 34 4.53 -17.05 41.60
CA SER A 34 5.36 -16.44 40.58
C SER A 34 4.68 -16.48 39.22
N GLY A 35 4.39 -15.28 38.69
CA GLY A 35 3.91 -15.06 37.35
C GLY A 35 4.87 -15.59 36.29
N HIS A 36 4.34 -16.42 35.40
CA HIS A 36 4.90 -16.65 34.07
C HIS A 36 4.33 -15.59 33.13
N ASP A 37 4.84 -14.36 33.25
CA ASP A 37 4.54 -13.26 32.32
C ASP A 37 5.59 -13.22 31.21
N GLY A 38 5.16 -13.58 30.00
CA GLY A 38 6.02 -13.62 28.82
C GLY A 38 5.29 -13.70 27.49
N ALA A 39 4.02 -13.25 27.42
CA ALA A 39 3.33 -13.02 26.17
C ALA A 39 2.66 -11.65 26.23
N SER A 40 3.47 -10.62 25.92
CA SER A 40 3.09 -9.22 25.86
C SER A 40 1.74 -9.01 25.16
N GLY A 41 0.74 -8.62 25.95
CA GLY A 41 -0.53 -8.14 25.48
C GLY A 41 -0.36 -6.95 24.54
N LYS A 42 -0.65 -7.18 23.25
CA LYS A 42 -1.29 -6.16 22.44
C LYS A 42 -2.79 -6.38 22.54
N THR A 43 -3.38 -5.95 23.65
CA THR A 43 -4.79 -5.53 23.59
C THR A 43 -4.79 -4.25 22.77
N ARG A 44 -4.82 -4.46 21.45
CA ARG A 44 -4.79 -3.47 20.38
C ARG A 44 -5.88 -2.45 20.69
N TYR A 45 -5.51 -1.19 20.89
CA TYR A 45 -6.45 -0.08 20.94
C TYR A 45 -7.32 -0.15 19.67
N ALA A 46 -8.53 -0.68 19.81
CA ALA A 46 -9.42 -1.02 18.71
C ALA A 46 -10.62 -0.08 18.77
N ALA A 47 -10.99 0.48 17.63
CA ALA A 47 -12.19 1.28 17.47
C ALA A 47 -13.13 0.58 16.47
N PRO A 48 -13.84 -0.50 16.87
CA PRO A 48 -14.59 -1.34 15.94
C PRO A 48 -15.65 -0.58 15.15
N ALA A 49 -16.20 0.49 15.72
CA ALA A 49 -17.12 1.39 15.03
C ALA A 49 -16.42 2.13 13.88
N LEU A 50 -15.22 2.66 14.11
CA LEU A 50 -14.44 3.33 13.06
C LEU A 50 -14.10 2.36 11.93
N ASP A 51 -13.64 1.14 12.26
CA ASP A 51 -13.33 0.11 11.27
C ASP A 51 -14.54 -0.17 10.38
N LYS A 52 -15.73 -0.38 10.97
CA LYS A 52 -16.99 -0.57 10.23
C LYS A 52 -17.34 0.62 9.35
N GLY A 53 -17.10 1.85 9.84
CA GLY A 53 -17.32 3.07 9.06
C GLY A 53 -16.42 3.15 7.83
N LEU A 54 -15.13 2.80 7.98
CA LEU A 54 -14.16 2.78 6.88
C LEU A 54 -14.50 1.68 5.87
N ASP A 55 -14.87 0.48 6.32
CA ASP A 55 -15.31 -0.63 5.46
C ASP A 55 -16.48 -0.21 4.55
N ILE A 56 -17.44 0.56 5.08
CA ILE A 56 -18.59 1.07 4.31
C ILE A 56 -18.14 2.05 3.23
N LEU A 57 -17.22 2.98 3.57
CA LEU A 57 -16.69 3.93 2.59
C LEU A 57 -15.94 3.21 1.47
N GLU A 58 -15.11 2.23 1.81
CA GLU A 58 -14.34 1.44 0.85
C GLU A 58 -15.25 0.60 -0.04
N LEU A 59 -16.31 -0.01 0.51
CA LEU A 59 -17.31 -0.73 -0.28
C LEU A 59 -18.00 0.19 -1.28
N LEU A 60 -18.56 1.30 -0.80
CA LEU A 60 -19.30 2.24 -1.64
C LEU A 60 -18.41 2.91 -2.68
N SER A 61 -17.11 3.04 -2.44
CA SER A 61 -16.14 3.57 -3.40
C SER A 61 -15.97 2.70 -4.66
N ARG A 62 -16.31 1.42 -4.57
CA ARG A 62 -16.21 0.44 -5.66
C ARG A 62 -17.57 0.16 -6.33
N SER A 63 -18.65 0.73 -5.80
CA SER A 63 -20.00 0.51 -6.32
C SER A 63 -20.36 1.56 -7.37
N GLU A 64 -20.81 1.12 -8.54
CA GLU A 64 -21.34 2.00 -9.58
C GLU A 64 -22.79 2.45 -9.30
N GLN A 65 -23.47 1.77 -8.38
CA GLN A 65 -24.87 2.01 -8.02
C GLN A 65 -25.00 2.38 -6.53
N MET A 66 -26.08 3.08 -6.20
CA MET A 66 -26.45 3.32 -4.81
C MET A 66 -26.88 2.00 -4.16
N LEU A 67 -26.52 1.77 -2.90
CA LEU A 67 -26.80 0.53 -2.18
C LEU A 67 -27.72 0.78 -0.99
N THR A 68 -28.69 -0.10 -0.78
CA THR A 68 -29.48 -0.15 0.46
C THR A 68 -28.64 -0.66 1.63
N LEU A 69 -29.08 -0.38 2.86
CA LEU A 69 -28.45 -0.88 4.08
C LEU A 69 -28.36 -2.43 4.13
N ASN A 70 -29.36 -3.12 3.58
CA ASN A 70 -29.36 -4.58 3.45
C ASN A 70 -28.30 -5.08 2.46
N GLN A 71 -28.06 -4.37 1.37
CA GLN A 71 -27.02 -4.73 0.41
C GLN A 71 -25.63 -4.47 0.97
N ILE A 72 -25.43 -3.34 1.65
CA ILE A 72 -24.14 -3.00 2.31
C ILE A 72 -23.79 -4.07 3.35
N SER A 73 -24.71 -4.40 4.25
CA SER A 73 -24.49 -5.41 5.30
C SER A 73 -24.14 -6.78 4.72
N ARG A 74 -24.88 -7.23 3.70
CA ARG A 74 -24.60 -8.49 3.00
C ARG A 74 -23.21 -8.52 2.37
N GLN A 75 -22.81 -7.45 1.66
CA GLN A 75 -21.51 -7.40 0.99
C GLN A 75 -20.34 -7.31 1.97
N LEU A 76 -20.53 -6.70 3.14
CA LEU A 76 -19.52 -6.66 4.21
C LEU A 76 -19.50 -7.91 5.10
N GLY A 77 -20.46 -8.84 4.93
CA GLY A 77 -20.59 -9.99 5.83
C GLY A 77 -20.93 -9.60 7.27
N ARG A 78 -21.68 -8.50 7.46
CA ARG A 78 -22.08 -7.94 8.77
C ARG A 78 -23.60 -7.91 8.90
N SER A 79 -24.13 -7.74 10.11
CA SER A 79 -25.56 -7.49 10.30
C SER A 79 -25.93 -6.02 10.07
N VAL A 80 -27.19 -5.76 9.71
CA VAL A 80 -27.73 -4.40 9.55
C VAL A 80 -27.53 -3.56 10.82
N ASN A 81 -27.81 -4.14 11.99
CA ASN A 81 -27.67 -3.47 13.28
C ASN A 81 -26.23 -3.03 13.57
N GLU A 82 -25.24 -3.78 13.09
CA GLU A 82 -23.83 -3.46 13.29
C GLU A 82 -23.35 -2.25 12.49
N ILE A 83 -23.92 -2.04 11.31
CA ILE A 83 -23.48 -0.98 10.38
C ILE A 83 -24.39 0.24 10.39
N PHE A 84 -25.64 0.11 10.85
CA PHE A 84 -26.66 1.17 10.81
C PHE A 84 -26.15 2.48 11.42
N ARG A 85 -25.61 2.42 12.65
CA ARG A 85 -25.07 3.61 13.33
C ARG A 85 -23.93 4.26 12.54
N MET A 86 -23.15 3.48 11.80
CA MET A 86 -22.03 3.99 11.01
C MET A 86 -22.54 4.67 9.75
N VAL A 87 -23.50 4.07 9.02
CA VAL A 87 -24.13 4.69 7.85
C VAL A 87 -24.77 6.03 8.21
N VAL A 88 -25.56 6.08 9.29
CA VAL A 88 -26.18 7.33 9.77
C VAL A 88 -25.13 8.38 10.14
N THR A 89 -24.05 7.98 10.83
CA THR A 89 -22.98 8.91 11.20
C THR A 89 -22.25 9.44 9.96
N LEU A 90 -21.97 8.59 8.98
CA LEU A 90 -21.30 8.99 7.74
C LEU A 90 -22.18 9.92 6.90
N GLU A 91 -23.48 9.67 6.83
CA GLU A 91 -24.47 10.56 6.20
C GLU A 91 -24.53 11.93 6.90
N GLN A 92 -24.68 11.95 8.23
CA GLN A 92 -24.72 13.19 9.02
C GLN A 92 -23.44 14.03 8.89
N ARG A 93 -22.28 13.38 8.74
CA ARG A 93 -20.99 14.03 8.50
C ARG A 93 -20.76 14.39 7.03
N GLY A 94 -21.73 14.11 6.17
CA GLY A 94 -21.71 14.44 4.74
C GLY A 94 -20.83 13.55 3.89
N TYR A 95 -20.37 12.38 4.37
CA TYR A 95 -19.62 11.42 3.57
C TYR A 95 -20.52 10.60 2.63
N LEU A 96 -21.78 10.39 3.03
CA LEU A 96 -22.78 9.68 2.23
C LEU A 96 -23.92 10.62 1.83
N ILE A 97 -24.55 10.33 0.70
CA ILE A 97 -25.84 10.88 0.29
C ILE A 97 -26.85 9.75 0.27
N ALA A 98 -28.00 9.97 0.90
CA ALA A 98 -29.14 9.07 0.86
C ALA A 98 -30.17 9.53 -0.18
N ASP A 99 -30.74 8.58 -0.92
CA ASP A 99 -31.90 8.77 -1.79
C ASP A 99 -32.77 7.51 -1.73
N ASN A 100 -34.03 7.63 -1.29
CA ASN A 100 -34.98 6.52 -1.16
C ASN A 100 -34.38 5.25 -0.52
N ASP A 101 -33.81 5.36 0.68
CA ASP A 101 -33.12 4.28 1.43
C ASP A 101 -31.88 3.68 0.74
N HIS A 102 -31.40 4.28 -0.34
CA HIS A 102 -30.14 3.93 -0.98
C HIS A 102 -29.06 4.94 -0.64
N TYR A 103 -27.84 4.46 -0.45
CA TYR A 103 -26.68 5.26 -0.05
C TYR A 103 -25.59 5.20 -1.12
N ARG A 104 -24.93 6.33 -1.34
CA ARG A 104 -23.69 6.43 -2.12
C ARG A 104 -22.72 7.39 -1.48
N LEU A 105 -21.46 7.34 -1.90
CA LEU A 105 -20.48 8.36 -1.53
C LEU A 105 -20.91 9.74 -2.03
N SER A 106 -20.70 10.75 -1.19
CA SER A 106 -20.69 12.16 -1.59
C SER A 106 -19.32 12.54 -2.16
N LEU A 107 -19.14 13.81 -2.53
CA LEU A 107 -17.84 14.36 -2.92
C LEU A 107 -16.94 14.75 -1.73
N LYS A 108 -17.31 14.42 -0.48
CA LYS A 108 -16.56 14.86 0.71
C LYS A 108 -15.14 14.31 0.73
N LEU A 109 -14.95 13.04 0.35
CA LEU A 109 -13.60 12.45 0.26
C LEU A 109 -12.74 13.14 -0.81
N PHE A 110 -13.35 13.57 -1.92
CA PHE A 110 -12.66 14.34 -2.95
C PHE A 110 -12.23 15.71 -2.42
N GLU A 111 -13.11 16.43 -1.73
CA GLU A 111 -12.81 17.70 -1.07
C GLU A 111 -11.62 17.56 -0.09
N LEU A 112 -11.67 16.55 0.78
CA LEU A 112 -10.61 16.28 1.76
C LEU A 112 -9.27 15.97 1.10
N ALA A 113 -9.26 15.14 0.05
CA ALA A 113 -8.05 14.82 -0.71
C ALA A 113 -7.43 16.08 -1.34
N HIS A 114 -8.24 17.05 -1.77
CA HIS A 114 -7.77 18.29 -2.38
C HIS A 114 -7.27 19.33 -1.37
N HIS A 115 -7.55 19.18 -0.08
CA HIS A 115 -6.95 20.01 0.97
C HIS A 115 -5.48 19.65 1.25
N HIS A 116 -5.02 18.47 0.84
CA HIS A 116 -3.64 18.04 1.03
C HIS A 116 -2.69 18.74 0.04
N GLN A 117 -2.19 19.91 0.44
CA GLN A 117 -1.42 20.85 -0.40
C GLN A 117 -0.23 20.24 -1.17
N PRO A 118 0.64 19.38 -0.56
CA PRO A 118 1.81 18.87 -1.28
C PRO A 118 1.45 18.00 -2.49
N ILE A 119 0.46 17.10 -2.34
CA ILE A 119 0.00 16.21 -3.42
C ILE A 119 -0.73 17.04 -4.49
N ARG A 120 -1.59 17.98 -4.08
CA ARG A 120 -2.35 18.82 -5.01
C ARG A 120 -1.42 19.61 -5.94
N SER A 121 -0.39 20.23 -5.38
CA SER A 121 0.55 21.04 -6.15
C SER A 121 1.44 20.16 -7.06
N LEU A 122 1.83 18.96 -6.62
CA LEU A 122 2.56 18.00 -7.47
C LEU A 122 1.71 17.60 -8.69
N VAL A 123 0.46 17.21 -8.45
CA VAL A 123 -0.46 16.76 -9.51
C VAL A 123 -0.78 17.90 -10.48
N SER A 124 -1.07 19.10 -9.98
CA SER A 124 -1.43 20.24 -10.83
C SER A 124 -0.28 20.66 -11.75
N THR A 125 0.97 20.62 -11.29
CA THR A 125 2.13 20.89 -12.14
C THR A 125 2.45 19.73 -13.08
N ALA A 126 2.26 18.48 -12.65
CA ALA A 126 2.56 17.30 -13.46
C ALA A 126 1.59 17.10 -14.64
N LEU A 127 0.29 17.35 -14.46
CA LEU A 127 -0.74 17.01 -15.45
C LEU A 127 -0.51 17.59 -16.86
N PRO A 128 -0.17 18.89 -17.04
CA PRO A 128 0.11 19.43 -18.37
C PRO A 128 1.25 18.70 -19.09
N HIS A 129 2.28 18.28 -18.34
CA HIS A 129 3.47 17.61 -18.85
C HIS A 129 3.18 16.15 -19.17
N MET A 130 2.38 15.49 -18.33
CA MET A 130 1.89 14.14 -18.58
C MET A 130 1.00 14.08 -19.83
N ARG A 131 0.19 15.12 -20.09
CA ARG A 131 -0.59 15.23 -21.33
C ARG A 131 0.30 15.38 -22.56
N GLU A 132 1.33 16.20 -22.46
CA GLU A 132 2.32 16.30 -23.54
C GLU A 132 3.03 14.96 -23.78
N LEU A 133 3.47 14.29 -22.71
CA LEU A 133 4.09 12.97 -22.78
C LEU A 133 3.17 11.94 -23.44
N ALA A 134 1.91 11.84 -23.03
CA ALA A 134 0.96 10.89 -23.60
C ALA A 134 0.74 11.13 -25.10
N ASN A 135 0.59 12.40 -25.50
CA ASN A 135 0.41 12.77 -26.90
C ASN A 135 1.65 12.55 -27.77
N ARG A 136 2.86 12.78 -27.24
CA ARG A 136 4.12 12.57 -27.97
C ARG A 136 4.49 11.10 -28.07
N SER A 137 4.25 10.33 -27.01
CA SER A 137 4.60 8.90 -26.94
C SER A 137 3.53 7.99 -27.55
N MET A 138 2.30 8.47 -27.71
CA MET A 138 1.12 7.66 -28.02
C MET A 138 0.86 6.54 -26.99
N GLN A 139 1.30 6.74 -25.75
CA GLN A 139 1.14 5.81 -24.63
C GLN A 139 0.41 6.49 -23.48
N SER A 140 -0.16 5.70 -22.57
CA SER A 140 -0.66 6.28 -21.32
C SER A 140 0.50 6.62 -20.40
N THR A 141 0.25 7.46 -19.40
CA THR A 141 1.22 7.73 -18.35
C THR A 141 0.56 7.86 -16.99
N HIS A 142 1.29 7.50 -15.94
CA HIS A 142 0.81 7.63 -14.57
C HIS A 142 1.95 8.07 -13.65
N LEU A 143 1.60 8.85 -12.63
CA LEU A 143 2.51 9.35 -11.61
C LEU A 143 2.23 8.62 -10.30
N THR A 144 3.28 8.11 -9.67
CA THR A 144 3.18 7.35 -8.42
C THR A 144 3.98 7.96 -7.30
N VAL A 145 3.43 7.93 -6.09
CA VAL A 145 4.14 8.31 -4.85
C VAL A 145 4.21 7.10 -3.91
N TYR A 146 5.19 7.13 -3.00
CA TYR A 146 5.24 6.20 -1.89
C TYR A 146 4.58 6.83 -0.66
N GLU A 147 3.70 6.09 0.00
CA GLU A 147 3.11 6.46 1.28
C GLU A 147 2.88 5.22 2.14
N ALA A 148 3.44 5.21 3.36
CA ALA A 148 3.17 4.21 4.40
C ALA A 148 3.16 2.74 3.91
N GLY A 149 4.22 2.32 3.21
CA GLY A 149 4.36 0.94 2.74
C GLY A 149 3.70 0.64 1.40
N ARG A 150 3.06 1.65 0.77
CA ARG A 150 2.30 1.48 -0.48
C ARG A 150 2.80 2.43 -1.54
N VAL A 151 2.70 2.01 -2.80
CA VAL A 151 2.90 2.90 -3.95
C VAL A 151 1.53 3.21 -4.55
N ILE A 152 1.20 4.49 -4.67
CA ILE A 152 -0.14 4.96 -5.02
C ILE A 152 -0.07 5.77 -6.31
N VAL A 153 -0.95 5.48 -7.27
CA VAL A 153 -1.13 6.32 -8.46
C VAL A 153 -1.89 7.58 -8.09
N VAL A 154 -1.24 8.74 -8.20
CA VAL A 154 -1.82 10.05 -7.81
C VAL A 154 -2.28 10.88 -9.01
N ALA A 155 -1.79 10.57 -10.21
CA ALA A 155 -2.25 11.16 -11.46
C ALA A 155 -2.10 10.16 -12.60
N GLN A 156 -2.97 10.25 -13.60
CA GLN A 156 -2.85 9.49 -14.85
C GLN A 156 -3.38 10.32 -16.02
N VAL A 157 -2.82 10.08 -17.20
CA VAL A 157 -3.32 10.52 -18.49
C VAL A 157 -3.43 9.32 -19.41
N ASP A 158 -4.60 9.16 -20.03
CA ASP A 158 -4.85 8.11 -21.01
C ASP A 158 -4.02 8.30 -22.29
N SER A 159 -3.72 7.18 -22.95
CA SER A 159 -3.17 7.25 -24.31
C SER A 159 -4.22 7.85 -25.25
N PRO A 160 -3.81 8.67 -26.24
CA PRO A 160 -4.69 9.07 -27.34
C PRO A 160 -5.05 7.89 -28.28
N GLU A 161 -4.45 6.71 -28.10
CA GLU A 161 -4.73 5.52 -28.90
C GLU A 161 -6.02 4.78 -28.49
N ARG A 162 -6.65 4.13 -29.47
CA ARG A 162 -7.82 3.27 -29.24
C ARG A 162 -7.50 2.05 -28.38
N TRP A 163 -6.32 1.46 -28.57
CA TRP A 163 -5.86 0.29 -27.82
C TRP A 163 -4.82 0.77 -26.81
N ALA A 164 -5.27 0.95 -25.58
CA ALA A 164 -4.46 1.53 -24.52
C ALA A 164 -4.60 0.71 -23.24
N PHE A 165 -3.51 0.67 -22.49
CA PHE A 165 -3.47 0.19 -21.12
C PHE A 165 -3.12 1.37 -20.21
N GLY A 166 -3.74 1.48 -19.05
CA GLY A 166 -3.44 2.52 -18.07
C GLY A 166 -3.91 2.12 -16.68
N LEU A 167 -3.24 2.65 -15.65
CA LEU A 167 -3.66 2.47 -14.26
C LEU A 167 -4.56 3.63 -13.83
N LYS A 168 -5.58 3.35 -13.03
CA LYS A 168 -6.48 4.38 -12.50
C LYS A 168 -5.82 5.15 -11.36
N VAL A 169 -6.19 6.42 -11.19
CA VAL A 169 -5.87 7.19 -9.97
C VAL A 169 -6.42 6.46 -8.74
N GLY A 170 -5.62 6.39 -7.68
CA GLY A 170 -5.90 5.63 -6.46
C GLY A 170 -5.51 4.15 -6.52
N ALA A 171 -5.08 3.64 -7.68
CA ALA A 171 -4.57 2.28 -7.77
C ALA A 171 -3.31 2.11 -6.91
N LEU A 172 -3.24 0.99 -6.20
CA LEU A 172 -2.07 0.56 -5.45
C LEU A 172 -1.22 -0.34 -6.33
N VAL A 173 0.09 -0.11 -6.34
CA VAL A 173 1.07 -0.95 -7.01
C VAL A 173 2.15 -1.41 -6.03
N SER A 174 2.79 -2.53 -6.31
CA SER A 174 3.82 -3.06 -5.43
C SER A 174 5.07 -2.20 -5.46
N LEU A 175 5.75 -2.13 -4.31
CA LEU A 175 7.05 -1.49 -4.16
C LEU A 175 8.21 -2.33 -4.73
N THR A 176 8.09 -3.65 -4.80
CA THR A 176 9.24 -4.56 -5.01
C THR A 176 9.29 -5.16 -6.41
N ASP A 177 8.14 -5.31 -7.08
CA ASP A 177 8.03 -6.01 -8.37
C ASP A 177 7.57 -5.11 -9.54
N THR A 178 7.63 -3.78 -9.35
CA THR A 178 7.28 -2.78 -10.35
C THR A 178 8.42 -1.81 -10.65
N ALA A 179 8.41 -1.24 -11.86
CA ALA A 179 9.40 -0.23 -12.26
C ALA A 179 9.32 1.04 -11.40
N SER A 180 8.10 1.48 -11.05
CA SER A 180 7.86 2.62 -10.16
C SER A 180 8.43 2.37 -8.77
N GLY A 181 8.22 1.17 -8.23
CA GLY A 181 8.78 0.75 -6.95
C GLY A 181 10.31 0.77 -6.94
N HIS A 182 10.95 0.26 -7.99
CA HIS A 182 12.41 0.28 -8.13
C HIS A 182 12.96 1.71 -8.20
N VAL A 183 12.33 2.60 -8.95
CA VAL A 183 12.71 4.01 -9.02
C VAL A 183 12.50 4.69 -7.65
N LEU A 184 11.35 4.47 -7.00
CA LEU A 184 11.09 5.03 -5.67
C LEU A 184 12.11 4.57 -4.63
N LEU A 185 12.59 3.32 -4.69
CA LEU A 185 13.64 2.82 -3.80
C LEU A 185 15.04 3.32 -4.18
N ALA A 186 15.33 3.46 -5.48
CA ALA A 186 16.67 3.81 -5.98
C ALA A 186 17.07 5.26 -5.66
N PHE A 187 16.12 6.20 -5.67
CA PHE A 187 16.39 7.63 -5.49
C PHE A 187 16.08 8.14 -4.07
N ARG A 188 15.97 7.21 -3.11
CA ARG A 188 15.89 7.49 -1.68
C ARG A 188 17.24 7.27 -1.01
N ASP A 189 17.46 7.94 0.12
CA ASP A 189 18.63 7.62 0.93
C ASP A 189 18.54 6.21 1.51
N GLN A 190 19.67 5.68 1.99
CA GLN A 190 19.74 4.30 2.46
C GLN A 190 18.83 4.02 3.67
N ALA A 191 18.62 5.01 4.54
CA ALA A 191 17.78 4.86 5.71
C ALA A 191 16.29 4.87 5.34
N GLU A 192 15.88 5.81 4.48
CA GLU A 192 14.54 5.85 3.88
C GLU A 192 14.25 4.56 3.11
N GLN A 193 15.17 4.11 2.25
CA GLN A 193 15.03 2.87 1.47
C GLN A 193 14.81 1.66 2.38
N ALA A 194 15.61 1.52 3.45
CA ALA A 194 15.46 0.43 4.41
C ALA A 194 14.11 0.51 5.16
N SER A 195 13.71 1.71 5.60
CA SER A 195 12.40 1.93 6.22
C SER A 195 11.25 1.60 5.28
N MET A 196 11.38 1.93 3.99
CA MET A 196 10.36 1.66 2.98
C MET A 196 10.15 0.16 2.79
N LEU A 197 11.25 -0.60 2.70
CA LEU A 197 11.23 -2.05 2.58
C LEU A 197 10.67 -2.72 3.84
N ALA A 198 11.02 -2.22 5.03
CA ALA A 198 10.51 -2.74 6.29
C ALA A 198 9.00 -2.50 6.46
N ALA A 199 8.48 -1.38 5.94
CA ALA A 199 7.07 -1.03 5.98
C ALA A 199 6.25 -1.59 4.80
N HIS A 200 6.88 -2.30 3.85
CA HIS A 200 6.23 -2.75 2.62
C HIS A 200 4.99 -3.59 2.89
N VAL A 201 3.86 -3.18 2.31
CA VAL A 201 2.62 -3.94 2.33
C VAL A 201 2.51 -4.70 1.02
N ARG A 202 2.61 -6.03 1.11
CA ARG A 202 2.55 -6.92 -0.05
C ARG A 202 1.21 -6.78 -0.77
N MET A 203 1.26 -6.61 -2.09
CA MET A 203 0.08 -6.51 -2.94
C MET A 203 -0.44 -7.88 -3.38
N ASP A 204 -1.73 -7.96 -3.69
CA ASP A 204 -2.29 -9.16 -4.32
C ASP A 204 -1.64 -9.39 -5.69
N GLY A 205 -1.29 -10.65 -5.98
CA GLY A 205 -0.53 -11.03 -7.17
C GLY A 205 0.94 -10.58 -7.21
N GLU A 206 1.48 -9.98 -6.14
CA GLU A 206 2.89 -9.56 -6.09
C GLU A 206 3.84 -10.76 -6.16
N GLN A 207 4.71 -10.72 -7.18
CA GLN A 207 5.71 -11.75 -7.39
C GLN A 207 6.85 -11.64 -6.39
N GLU A 208 7.29 -12.78 -5.89
CA GLU A 208 8.43 -12.84 -4.98
C GLU A 208 9.73 -12.53 -5.72
N ILE A 209 10.52 -11.64 -5.14
CA ILE A 209 11.86 -11.28 -5.59
C ILE A 209 12.84 -11.48 -4.44
N GLY A 210 13.91 -12.25 -4.68
CA GLY A 210 14.93 -12.45 -3.66
C GLY A 210 15.63 -11.13 -3.31
N THR A 211 15.91 -10.90 -2.02
CA THR A 211 16.50 -9.63 -1.53
C THR A 211 17.75 -9.22 -2.31
N ALA A 212 18.68 -10.16 -2.56
CA ALA A 212 19.90 -9.87 -3.32
C ALA A 212 19.62 -9.49 -4.79
N GLN A 213 18.55 -10.01 -5.39
CA GLN A 213 18.13 -9.63 -6.73
C GLN A 213 17.50 -8.24 -6.73
N LEU A 214 16.60 -7.97 -5.79
CA LEU A 214 15.96 -6.67 -5.63
C LEU A 214 17.00 -5.56 -5.41
N MET A 215 17.95 -5.76 -4.49
CA MET A 215 19.00 -4.78 -4.21
C MET A 215 19.89 -4.50 -5.42
N ARG A 216 20.20 -5.52 -6.24
CA ARG A 216 20.93 -5.33 -7.51
C ARG A 216 20.11 -4.49 -8.50
N GLN A 217 18.82 -4.78 -8.66
CA GLN A 217 17.94 -4.04 -9.57
C GLN A 217 17.76 -2.58 -9.15
N ILE A 218 17.68 -2.31 -7.84
CA ILE A 218 17.63 -0.95 -7.29
C ILE A 218 18.93 -0.20 -7.62
N GLU A 219 20.09 -0.83 -7.42
CA GLU A 219 21.38 -0.21 -7.72
C GLU A 219 21.58 0.03 -9.22
N ASP A 220 21.17 -0.90 -10.08
CA ASP A 220 21.20 -0.72 -11.53
C ASP A 220 20.25 0.38 -12.00
N THR A 221 19.11 0.54 -11.33
CA THR A 221 18.16 1.65 -11.56
C THR A 221 18.78 2.98 -11.17
N ARG A 222 19.45 3.05 -10.00
CA ARG A 222 20.17 4.23 -9.53
C ARG A 222 21.26 4.65 -10.51
N LYS A 223 22.11 3.72 -10.96
CA LYS A 223 23.20 3.97 -11.91
C LYS A 223 22.71 4.48 -13.27
N ARG A 224 21.60 3.93 -13.77
CA ARG A 224 21.00 4.33 -15.06
C ARG A 224 20.18 5.61 -14.99
N GLY A 225 19.81 6.07 -13.80
CA GLY A 225 18.92 7.22 -13.65
C GLY A 225 17.43 6.89 -13.84
N HIS A 226 17.07 5.65 -14.15
CA HIS A 226 15.71 5.22 -14.50
C HIS A 226 15.56 3.70 -14.46
N SER A 227 14.32 3.21 -14.48
CA SER A 227 14.01 1.79 -14.69
C SER A 227 13.38 1.58 -16.07
N ARG A 228 13.88 0.56 -16.77
CA ARG A 228 13.31 -0.03 -17.98
C ARG A 228 13.28 -1.53 -17.75
N MET A 229 12.09 -2.11 -17.73
CA MET A 229 11.92 -3.54 -17.49
C MET A 229 10.64 -4.07 -18.12
N GLU A 230 10.65 -5.35 -18.49
CA GLU A 230 9.41 -6.05 -18.82
C GLU A 230 8.48 -6.06 -17.60
N SER A 231 7.19 -5.87 -17.86
CA SER A 231 6.17 -5.91 -16.83
C SER A 231 6.06 -7.31 -16.26
N ARG A 232 6.10 -7.41 -14.93
CA ARG A 232 5.87 -8.66 -14.21
C ARG A 232 4.38 -8.97 -14.11
N GLN A 233 3.52 -7.97 -14.30
CA GLN A 233 2.07 -8.11 -14.15
C GLN A 233 1.39 -8.44 -15.48
N ILE A 234 1.92 -7.96 -16.62
CA ILE A 234 1.28 -8.09 -17.93
C ILE A 234 2.32 -8.40 -19.01
N ARG A 235 2.15 -9.54 -19.69
CA ARG A 235 3.03 -9.92 -20.81
C ARG A 235 2.91 -8.92 -21.96
N GLY A 236 4.04 -8.58 -22.57
CA GLY A 236 4.12 -7.67 -23.72
C GLY A 236 4.13 -6.18 -23.36
N VAL A 237 4.07 -5.83 -22.07
CA VAL A 237 4.25 -4.46 -21.59
C VAL A 237 5.71 -4.28 -21.15
N ILE A 238 6.35 -3.19 -21.57
CA ILE A 238 7.65 -2.75 -21.06
C ILE A 238 7.43 -1.47 -20.27
N ASN A 239 7.74 -1.48 -18.98
CA ASN A 239 7.58 -0.31 -18.13
C ASN A 239 8.84 0.56 -18.19
N LEU A 240 8.63 1.83 -18.51
CA LEU A 240 9.61 2.90 -18.36
C LEU A 240 9.22 3.73 -17.14
N SER A 241 10.15 3.92 -16.21
CA SER A 241 9.92 4.70 -14.99
C SER A 241 11.10 5.63 -14.72
N TYR A 242 10.79 6.90 -14.47
CA TYR A 242 11.77 7.95 -14.25
C TYR A 242 11.48 8.71 -12.96
N PRO A 243 12.52 9.16 -12.23
CA PRO A 243 12.32 9.91 -11.01
C PRO A 243 11.85 11.35 -11.30
N VAL A 244 10.91 11.83 -10.49
CA VAL A 244 10.54 13.24 -10.36
C VAL A 244 11.10 13.74 -9.05
N MET A 245 12.17 14.53 -9.15
CA MET A 245 12.90 15.08 -8.00
C MET A 245 12.31 16.43 -7.59
N GLY A 246 12.30 16.70 -6.29
CA GLY A 246 11.97 18.00 -5.72
C GLY A 246 13.21 18.75 -5.26
N ALA A 247 12.99 19.75 -4.41
CA ALA A 247 14.08 20.50 -3.78
C ALA A 247 15.05 19.58 -3.03
N ASN A 248 16.33 20.00 -2.95
CA ASN A 248 17.41 19.26 -2.30
C ASN A 248 17.61 17.83 -2.83
N ASN A 249 17.26 17.60 -4.11
CA ASN A 249 17.35 16.27 -4.74
C ASN A 249 16.56 15.19 -3.98
N ARG A 250 15.46 15.58 -3.32
CA ARG A 250 14.56 14.64 -2.65
C ARG A 250 13.61 14.03 -3.67
N MET A 251 13.52 12.71 -3.72
CA MET A 251 12.54 12.03 -4.56
C MET A 251 11.10 12.41 -4.15
N LEU A 252 10.26 12.82 -5.11
CA LEU A 252 8.85 13.13 -4.85
C LEU A 252 7.92 12.05 -5.38
N ALA A 253 8.15 11.63 -6.63
CA ALA A 253 7.29 10.71 -7.34
C ALA A 253 8.05 9.99 -8.46
N ALA A 254 7.50 8.90 -8.98
CA ALA A 254 7.97 8.26 -10.20
C ALA A 254 6.96 8.51 -11.34
N LEU A 255 7.46 8.96 -12.49
CA LEU A 255 6.71 9.12 -13.73
C LEU A 255 6.86 7.86 -14.58
N ASN A 256 5.73 7.26 -14.95
CA ASN A 256 5.71 5.94 -15.55
C ASN A 256 5.01 5.96 -16.91
N VAL A 257 5.54 5.18 -17.85
CA VAL A 257 4.94 4.88 -19.14
C VAL A 257 4.95 3.36 -19.35
N PRO A 258 3.80 2.68 -19.30
CA PRO A 258 3.70 1.30 -19.73
C PRO A 258 3.68 1.25 -21.26
N TYR A 259 4.83 0.97 -21.86
CA TYR A 259 4.97 0.87 -23.31
C TYR A 259 4.33 -0.41 -23.83
N ILE A 260 3.43 -0.26 -24.80
CA ILE A 260 2.88 -1.34 -25.60
C ILE A 260 3.27 -1.11 -27.06
N GLU A 261 3.96 -2.08 -27.64
CA GLU A 261 4.28 -2.08 -29.07
C GLU A 261 3.04 -2.40 -29.90
N ARG A 262 2.83 -1.64 -30.97
CA ARG A 262 1.82 -1.97 -31.98
C ARG A 262 2.45 -2.79 -33.10
N ILE A 263 1.78 -3.89 -33.44
CA ILE A 263 2.18 -4.79 -34.52
C ILE A 263 1.40 -4.57 -35.82
N ASP A 264 0.53 -3.56 -35.85
CA ASP A 264 -0.21 -3.20 -37.06
C ASP A 264 0.52 -2.11 -37.87
N LYS A 265 -0.08 -1.68 -38.98
CA LYS A 265 0.57 -0.74 -39.91
C LYS A 265 0.65 0.71 -39.40
N LYS A 266 0.15 0.98 -38.19
CA LYS A 266 0.20 2.33 -37.63
C LYS A 266 1.59 2.58 -37.05
N VAL A 267 2.25 3.61 -37.55
CA VAL A 267 3.55 4.03 -37.02
C VAL A 267 3.33 4.75 -35.70
N ASN A 268 3.77 4.10 -34.61
CA ASN A 268 3.86 4.70 -33.30
C ASN A 268 5.34 4.85 -32.91
N PRO A 269 5.67 5.76 -31.99
CA PRO A 269 7.02 5.88 -31.46
C PRO A 269 7.55 4.53 -30.97
N SER A 270 8.79 4.22 -31.33
CA SER A 270 9.54 3.07 -30.82
C SER A 270 9.80 3.21 -29.32
N LEU A 271 10.14 2.10 -28.67
CA LEU A 271 10.46 2.08 -27.24
C LEU A 271 11.57 3.08 -26.88
N ASP A 272 12.60 3.21 -27.72
CA ASP A 272 13.72 4.13 -27.47
C ASP A 272 13.32 5.60 -27.68
N GLU A 273 12.46 5.90 -28.66
CA GLU A 273 11.88 7.24 -28.83
C GLU A 273 11.00 7.61 -27.62
N VAL A 274 10.13 6.70 -27.16
CA VAL A 274 9.32 6.91 -25.95
C VAL A 274 10.21 7.12 -24.73
N GLN A 275 11.29 6.35 -24.59
CA GLN A 275 12.27 6.49 -23.53
C GLN A 275 12.90 7.89 -23.51
N GLY A 276 13.28 8.42 -24.69
CA GLY A 276 13.77 9.79 -24.81
C GLY A 276 12.74 10.85 -24.39
N ILE A 277 11.48 10.68 -24.79
CA ILE A 277 10.39 11.61 -24.43
C ILE A 277 10.14 11.61 -22.92
N VAL A 278 10.01 10.44 -22.27
CA VAL A 278 9.75 10.38 -20.83
C VAL A 278 10.94 10.93 -20.02
N GLN A 279 12.18 10.69 -20.47
CA GLN A 279 13.37 11.23 -19.84
C GLN A 279 13.37 12.77 -19.86
N GLU A 280 13.10 13.37 -21.02
CA GLU A 280 13.00 14.83 -21.19
C GLU A 280 11.93 15.42 -20.26
N ILE A 281 10.72 14.84 -20.29
CA ILE A 281 9.58 15.31 -19.51
C ILE A 281 9.83 15.16 -18.00
N SER A 282 10.40 14.04 -17.55
CA SER A 282 10.73 13.82 -16.14
C SER A 282 11.78 14.80 -15.63
N ALA A 283 12.80 15.11 -16.45
CA ALA A 283 13.81 16.11 -16.12
C ALA A 283 13.20 17.52 -16.04
N ARG A 284 12.29 17.87 -16.96
CA ARG A 284 11.57 19.16 -16.93
C ARG A 284 10.69 19.30 -15.69
N LEU A 285 9.94 18.24 -15.36
CA LEU A 285 9.14 18.20 -14.14
C LEU A 285 10.00 18.33 -12.89
N SER A 286 11.13 17.62 -12.84
CA SER A 286 12.04 17.69 -11.69
C SER A 286 12.59 19.10 -11.46
N ARG A 287 12.91 19.85 -12.52
CA ARG A 287 13.32 21.26 -12.38
C ARG A 287 12.21 22.12 -11.81
N LEU A 288 11.00 22.03 -12.36
CA LEU A 288 9.85 22.79 -11.87
C LEU A 288 9.52 22.49 -10.40
N MET A 289 9.64 21.22 -10.00
CA MET A 289 9.44 20.77 -8.63
C MET A 289 10.58 21.14 -7.68
N GLY A 290 11.80 21.28 -8.20
CA GLY A 290 12.98 21.73 -7.44
C GLY A 290 12.99 23.23 -7.17
N ASP A 291 12.51 24.03 -8.12
CA ASP A 291 12.44 25.49 -8.03
C ASP A 291 11.27 25.97 -7.16
N SER A 292 10.23 25.15 -7.09
CA SER A 292 9.07 25.39 -6.24
C SER A 292 9.33 24.79 -4.86
N SER A 293 8.93 25.46 -3.77
CA SER A 293 9.12 25.00 -2.37
C SER A 293 8.28 23.76 -2.01
N PHE A 294 8.40 22.68 -2.77
CA PHE A 294 7.74 21.40 -2.52
C PHE A 294 8.47 20.64 -1.44
N GLY A 295 8.03 20.81 -0.19
CA GLY A 295 8.50 19.98 0.92
C GLY A 295 9.05 20.69 2.15
N ALA A 296 8.77 21.98 2.32
CA ALA A 296 8.83 22.62 3.64
C ALA A 296 7.59 22.22 4.46
#